data_AF-A0A522XCV9-F1
#
_entry.id   AF-A0A522XCV9-F1
#
_cell.length_a   1.000
_cell.length_b   1.000
_cell.length_c   1.000
_cell.angle_alpha   90.00
_cell.angle_beta   90.00
_cell.angle_gamma   90.00
#
_symmetry.space_group_name_H-M   'P 1'
#
loop_
_entity.id
_entity.type
_entity.pdbx_description
1 polymer ?
#
loop_
_entity_poly.entity_id
_entity_poly.type
_entity_poly.pdbx_seq_one_letter_code
_entity_poly.pdbx_strand_id
1 'polypeptide(L)'
;MIRHWQSWLILGAVILVAIAPMLERSYPITHSTHFNLSWAIQYQHQFFSGQVYPRWLEFSNFGFGNATFAFYPPLCMLATLPFRALGWGLEGSLIGSMALALAVLAAGLYGLGDRLFPRWIAILVAALGILSPYFLVDIYQRGSLGEVWAIALIPWINLTTLDLVAEDLVAENHHPPNPLDSDEDPDLSRRGLLTSWRTLLGSKILPLTGAYTLLILSHLPTLLIFTLIWLPFPAWIAAPGQRKSALYRCYLAVLLALGLSAFFLIPILLDSGSVQLSALYNSPDYLPQNRLILSGLWQFQPQLTDHWFDRGLLDLWWLSLFVSLGAALVRLGIACDWLPKAPQLRLSGYWLVGSSIALLMTTDLLGWLYEPTYVLQAIQFSWRWLAIPCVYVPLLLGHGLATSDRSHSSSPARQGAVALLCGLLGVAIATQIAQGIMIAERASYDPSSIHQFARLASQKTISDTYTLPPGELFLNWHWRRGQQLALVDVYEYRAKWVNLEMPPPQEYPLLAWQNGGEGELSRDRWQPGQRVFSAHNPTLVSQAVELRTFDYPAWFVRLDDRPWQRVDHTPDGRIQVWIPPGVHQATIAYQGTFAEHLGVIITSVTGLFIGLGLALSIHCFV
;
A
#
# COMPACT_ATOMS: atom_id res chain seq x y z
N MET A 1 28.05 23.11 -12.69
CA MET A 1 26.72 23.04 -12.03
C MET A 1 25.88 21.97 -12.71
N ILE A 2 25.32 21.03 -11.95
CA ILE A 2 24.42 19.99 -12.47
C ILE A 2 23.09 20.64 -12.87
N ARG A 3 22.62 20.44 -14.10
CA ARG A 3 21.31 20.90 -14.59
C ARG A 3 20.21 19.93 -14.17
N HIS A 4 18.96 20.38 -14.05
CA HIS A 4 17.85 19.53 -13.59
C HIS A 4 17.68 18.24 -14.41
N TRP A 5 17.81 18.30 -15.73
CA TRP A 5 17.72 17.09 -16.57
C TRP A 5 18.85 16.08 -16.29
N GLN A 6 20.04 16.55 -15.89
CA GLN A 6 21.16 15.67 -15.51
C GLN A 6 20.88 14.94 -14.20
N SER A 7 20.19 15.58 -13.24
CA SER A 7 19.73 14.91 -12.01
C SER A 7 18.89 13.69 -12.34
N TRP A 8 17.93 13.82 -13.26
CA TRP A 8 17.04 12.74 -13.66
C TRP A 8 17.76 11.60 -14.40
N LEU A 9 18.78 11.91 -15.21
CA LEU A 9 19.61 10.86 -15.81
C LEU A 9 20.41 10.07 -14.77
N ILE A 10 20.99 10.75 -13.77
CA ILE A 10 21.71 10.09 -12.69
C ILE A 10 20.76 9.19 -11.89
N LEU A 11 19.59 9.71 -11.50
CA LEU A 11 18.60 8.93 -10.77
C LEU A 11 18.05 7.76 -11.60
N GLY A 12 17.84 7.96 -12.91
CA GLY A 12 17.48 6.89 -13.83
C GLY A 12 18.52 5.77 -13.87
N ALA A 13 19.82 6.12 -13.86
CA ALA A 13 20.89 5.13 -13.77
C ALA A 13 20.89 4.39 -12.43
N VAL A 14 20.63 5.06 -11.30
CA VAL A 14 20.52 4.40 -9.99
C VAL A 14 19.31 3.47 -9.93
N ILE A 15 18.17 3.86 -10.48
CA ILE A 15 16.98 3.00 -10.59
C ILE A 15 17.31 1.78 -11.45
N LEU A 16 18.02 1.98 -12.57
CA LEU A 16 18.45 0.87 -13.43
C LEU A 16 19.34 -0.11 -12.67
N VAL A 17 20.31 0.36 -11.89
CA VAL A 17 21.14 -0.49 -11.03
C VAL A 17 20.28 -1.23 -10.00
N ALA A 18 19.33 -0.54 -9.38
CA ALA A 18 18.47 -1.14 -8.37
C ALA A 18 17.54 -2.23 -8.95
N ILE A 19 17.11 -2.11 -10.21
CA ILE A 19 16.18 -3.05 -10.86
C ILE A 19 16.88 -4.09 -11.76
N ALA A 20 18.14 -3.87 -12.13
CA ALA A 20 18.89 -4.70 -13.08
C ALA A 20 18.84 -6.20 -12.76
N PRO A 21 18.97 -6.65 -11.49
CA PRO A 21 18.85 -8.07 -11.18
C PRO A 21 17.53 -8.70 -11.63
N MET A 22 16.40 -7.98 -11.58
CA MET A 22 15.11 -8.51 -12.06
C MET A 22 15.01 -8.51 -13.59
N LEU A 23 15.62 -7.51 -14.24
CA LEU A 23 15.66 -7.44 -15.70
C LEU A 23 16.50 -8.57 -16.30
N GLU A 24 17.58 -8.96 -15.61
CA GLU A 24 18.48 -10.03 -16.04
C GLU A 24 17.98 -11.43 -15.62
N ARG A 25 17.37 -11.56 -14.44
CA ARG A 25 17.08 -12.85 -13.80
C ARG A 25 15.59 -13.13 -13.58
N SER A 26 14.68 -12.35 -14.17
CA SER A 26 13.22 -12.43 -13.98
C SER A 26 12.77 -11.97 -12.57
N TYR A 27 11.46 -12.06 -12.30
CA TYR A 27 10.85 -11.70 -11.03
C TYR A 27 11.32 -12.65 -9.90
N PRO A 28 11.73 -12.12 -8.73
CA PRO A 28 12.33 -12.93 -7.67
C PRO A 28 11.32 -13.85 -6.97
N ILE A 29 11.83 -14.93 -6.38
CA ILE A 29 11.09 -15.79 -5.45
C ILE A 29 11.19 -15.17 -4.05
N THR A 30 10.09 -14.55 -3.63
CA THR A 30 9.92 -13.82 -2.38
C THR A 30 8.88 -14.51 -1.49
N HIS A 31 8.70 -14.00 -0.27
CA HIS A 31 7.65 -14.49 0.64
C HIS A 31 6.23 -14.29 0.10
N SER A 32 6.03 -13.42 -0.89
CA SER A 32 4.72 -13.07 -1.46
C SER A 32 4.59 -13.41 -2.95
N THR A 33 5.55 -14.12 -3.56
CA THR A 33 5.53 -14.40 -5.01
C THR A 33 4.26 -15.11 -5.47
N HIS A 34 3.76 -16.09 -4.69
CA HIS A 34 2.50 -16.77 -5.02
C HIS A 34 1.31 -15.80 -5.05
N PHE A 35 1.23 -14.83 -4.13
CA PHE A 35 0.18 -13.82 -4.13
C PHE A 35 0.33 -12.90 -5.33
N ASN A 36 1.53 -12.36 -5.52
CA ASN A 36 1.77 -11.34 -6.53
C ASN A 36 1.47 -11.86 -7.93
N LEU A 37 1.88 -13.10 -8.23
CA LEU A 37 1.60 -13.72 -9.52
C LEU A 37 0.11 -14.04 -9.69
N SER A 38 -0.52 -14.68 -8.69
CA SER A 38 -1.93 -15.10 -8.78
C SER A 38 -2.91 -13.93 -8.74
N TRP A 39 -2.64 -12.90 -7.94
CA TRP A 39 -3.45 -11.69 -7.88
C TRP A 39 -3.28 -10.85 -9.14
N ALA A 40 -2.05 -10.64 -9.64
CA ALA A 40 -1.84 -9.82 -10.83
C ALA A 40 -2.50 -10.44 -12.06
N ILE A 41 -2.35 -11.75 -12.29
CA ILE A 41 -2.97 -12.37 -13.47
C ILE A 41 -4.51 -12.32 -13.42
N GLN A 42 -5.10 -12.55 -12.25
CA GLN A 42 -6.55 -12.51 -12.07
C GLN A 42 -7.09 -11.07 -12.19
N TYR A 43 -6.46 -10.12 -11.50
CA TYR A 43 -6.85 -8.72 -11.52
C TYR A 43 -6.74 -8.15 -12.93
N GLN A 44 -5.63 -8.39 -13.63
CA GLN A 44 -5.44 -7.95 -15.01
C GLN A 44 -6.47 -8.57 -15.94
N HIS A 45 -6.68 -9.90 -15.87
CA HIS A 45 -7.67 -10.58 -16.71
C HIS A 45 -9.08 -10.00 -16.53
N GLN A 46 -9.52 -9.81 -15.29
CA GLN A 46 -10.86 -9.26 -14.99
C GLN A 46 -10.97 -7.78 -15.35
N PHE A 47 -9.92 -6.99 -15.13
CA PHE A 47 -9.89 -5.58 -15.50
C PHE A 47 -10.06 -5.40 -17.01
N PHE A 48 -9.26 -6.11 -17.80
CA PHE A 48 -9.33 -6.05 -19.27
C PHE A 48 -10.57 -6.73 -19.85
N SER A 49 -11.31 -7.54 -19.07
CA SER A 49 -12.63 -8.06 -19.45
C SER A 49 -13.79 -7.11 -19.10
N GLY A 50 -13.52 -5.90 -18.63
CA GLY A 50 -14.53 -4.86 -18.35
C GLY A 50 -14.87 -4.65 -16.88
N GLN A 51 -14.30 -5.42 -15.95
CA GLN A 51 -14.50 -5.24 -14.51
C GLN A 51 -13.44 -4.28 -13.94
N VAL A 52 -13.69 -2.97 -14.04
CA VAL A 52 -12.71 -1.90 -13.70
C VAL A 52 -12.19 -1.96 -12.25
N TYR A 53 -12.96 -2.54 -11.32
CA TYR A 53 -12.48 -2.86 -9.97
C TYR A 53 -12.84 -4.31 -9.61
N PRO A 54 -11.95 -5.28 -9.92
CA PRO A 54 -12.11 -6.67 -9.51
C PRO A 54 -12.02 -6.78 -7.99
N ARG A 55 -13.15 -6.95 -7.31
CA ARG A 55 -13.21 -7.23 -5.86
C ARG A 55 -13.13 -8.72 -5.56
N TRP A 56 -13.85 -9.49 -6.37
CA TRP A 56 -13.89 -10.95 -6.34
C TRP A 56 -12.91 -11.52 -7.35
N LEU A 57 -11.97 -12.34 -6.92
CA LEU A 57 -11.03 -13.04 -7.79
C LEU A 57 -11.62 -14.40 -8.20
N GLU A 58 -11.89 -14.61 -9.48
CA GLU A 58 -12.67 -15.77 -9.96
C GLU A 58 -11.91 -17.10 -9.91
N PHE A 59 -10.60 -17.09 -10.15
CA PHE A 59 -9.81 -18.33 -10.23
C PHE A 59 -9.27 -18.81 -8.88
N SER A 60 -9.33 -17.95 -7.86
CA SER A 60 -8.89 -18.24 -6.50
C SER A 60 -9.58 -19.48 -5.92
N ASN A 61 -8.88 -20.19 -5.04
CA ASN A 61 -9.39 -21.38 -4.34
C ASN A 61 -9.98 -22.42 -5.30
N PHE A 62 -9.23 -22.92 -6.29
CA PHE A 62 -9.69 -23.92 -7.26
C PHE A 62 -10.94 -23.46 -8.06
N GLY A 63 -11.01 -22.17 -8.39
CA GLY A 63 -12.12 -21.59 -9.14
C GLY A 63 -13.42 -21.43 -8.35
N PHE A 64 -13.37 -21.54 -7.01
CA PHE A 64 -14.49 -21.17 -6.15
C PHE A 64 -14.55 -19.66 -5.90
N GLY A 65 -13.41 -18.97 -5.98
CA GLY A 65 -13.27 -17.53 -5.86
C GLY A 65 -12.94 -17.03 -4.45
N ASN A 66 -12.64 -15.74 -4.34
CA ASN A 66 -12.34 -15.07 -3.08
C ASN A 66 -12.58 -13.56 -3.13
N ALA A 67 -12.95 -12.92 -2.02
CA ALA A 67 -13.23 -11.47 -1.94
C ALA A 67 -11.97 -10.62 -1.69
N THR A 68 -10.83 -11.01 -2.25
CA THR A 68 -9.50 -10.49 -1.90
C THR A 68 -9.40 -8.97 -1.98
N PHE A 69 -9.79 -8.36 -3.10
CA PHE A 69 -9.65 -6.91 -3.29
C PHE A 69 -10.85 -6.11 -2.78
N ALA A 70 -11.83 -6.75 -2.14
CA ALA A 70 -12.76 -6.06 -1.26
C ALA A 70 -12.10 -5.66 0.07
N PHE A 71 -11.06 -6.40 0.50
CA PHE A 71 -10.39 -6.21 1.80
C PHE A 71 -8.89 -5.88 1.70
N TYR A 72 -8.25 -6.13 0.56
CA TYR A 72 -6.86 -5.78 0.29
C TYR A 72 -6.75 -4.51 -0.58
N PRO A 73 -5.87 -3.54 -0.25
CA PRO A 73 -5.73 -2.31 -1.03
C PRO A 73 -5.31 -2.56 -2.50
N PRO A 74 -5.97 -1.93 -3.49
CA PRO A 74 -5.81 -2.34 -4.90
C PRO A 74 -4.58 -1.74 -5.61
N LEU A 75 -3.89 -0.74 -5.05
CA LEU A 75 -2.84 0.00 -5.79
C LEU A 75 -1.72 -0.92 -6.28
N CYS A 76 -1.36 -1.95 -5.51
CA CYS A 76 -0.32 -2.90 -5.89
C CYS A 76 -0.63 -3.65 -7.19
N MET A 77 -1.91 -3.86 -7.53
CA MET A 77 -2.32 -4.46 -8.79
C MET A 77 -2.61 -3.42 -9.87
N LEU A 78 -3.23 -2.29 -9.51
CA LEU A 78 -3.48 -1.17 -10.43
C LEU A 78 -2.18 -0.69 -11.07
N ALA A 79 -1.09 -0.64 -10.30
CA ALA A 79 0.23 -0.25 -10.78
C ALA A 79 0.84 -1.20 -11.84
N THR A 80 0.33 -2.42 -11.97
CA THR A 80 0.76 -3.38 -13.01
C THR A 80 0.04 -3.17 -14.34
N LEU A 81 -1.14 -2.55 -14.33
CA LEU A 81 -2.02 -2.42 -15.50
C LEU A 81 -1.39 -1.64 -16.67
N PRO A 82 -0.68 -0.52 -16.48
CA PRO A 82 -0.08 0.22 -17.59
C PRO A 82 0.89 -0.65 -18.40
N PHE A 83 1.70 -1.45 -17.72
CA PHE A 83 2.67 -2.34 -18.37
C PHE A 83 1.98 -3.49 -19.09
N ARG A 84 0.94 -4.07 -18.47
CA ARG A 84 0.14 -5.10 -19.12
C ARG A 84 -0.57 -4.57 -20.37
N ALA A 85 -1.08 -3.34 -20.34
CA ALA A 85 -1.69 -2.66 -21.48
C ALA A 85 -0.68 -2.38 -22.62
N LEU A 86 0.59 -2.15 -22.28
CA LEU A 86 1.70 -2.04 -23.24
C LEU A 86 2.15 -3.40 -23.82
N GLY A 87 1.46 -4.49 -23.48
CA GLY A 87 1.74 -5.83 -23.98
C GLY A 87 2.81 -6.60 -23.19
N TRP A 88 3.25 -6.10 -22.03
CA TRP A 88 4.22 -6.83 -21.21
C TRP A 88 3.58 -8.09 -20.59
N GLY A 89 4.40 -9.13 -20.42
CA GLY A 89 4.00 -10.37 -19.75
C GLY A 89 3.69 -10.15 -18.26
N LEU A 90 3.19 -11.19 -17.58
CA LEU A 90 2.88 -11.14 -16.14
C LEU A 90 4.08 -10.68 -15.31
N GLU A 91 5.23 -11.34 -15.47
CA GLU A 91 6.47 -10.99 -14.78
C GLU A 91 6.92 -9.56 -15.10
N GLY A 92 6.88 -9.17 -16.38
CA GLY A 92 7.30 -7.84 -16.83
C GLY A 92 6.43 -6.75 -16.23
N SER A 93 5.11 -6.99 -16.11
CA SER A 93 4.19 -6.03 -15.49
C SER A 93 4.46 -5.81 -13.99
N LEU A 94 4.87 -6.86 -13.28
CA LEU A 94 5.27 -6.78 -11.88
C LEU A 94 6.60 -6.03 -11.73
N ILE A 95 7.59 -6.37 -12.56
CA ILE A 95 8.90 -5.67 -12.60
C ILE A 95 8.70 -4.19 -12.93
N GLY A 96 7.86 -3.88 -13.92
CA GLY A 96 7.49 -2.51 -14.30
C GLY A 96 6.87 -1.75 -13.14
N SER A 97 5.95 -2.38 -12.39
CA SER A 97 5.38 -1.75 -11.19
C SER A 97 6.44 -1.44 -10.13
N MET A 98 7.44 -2.31 -9.93
CA MET A 98 8.52 -2.05 -8.96
C MET A 98 9.46 -0.93 -9.43
N ALA A 99 9.81 -0.91 -10.71
CA ALA A 99 10.57 0.18 -11.32
C ALA A 99 9.83 1.53 -11.20
N LEU A 100 8.50 1.52 -11.37
CA LEU A 100 7.68 2.71 -11.20
C LEU A 100 7.66 3.18 -9.74
N ALA A 101 7.54 2.27 -8.76
CA ALA A 101 7.60 2.64 -7.35
C ALA A 101 8.97 3.23 -6.96
N LEU A 102 10.09 2.68 -7.48
CA LEU A 102 11.43 3.26 -7.33
C LEU A 102 11.50 4.68 -7.91
N ALA A 103 10.92 4.91 -9.09
CA ALA A 103 10.86 6.23 -9.71
C ALA A 103 10.01 7.22 -8.91
N VAL A 104 8.87 6.80 -8.36
CA VAL A 104 8.01 7.61 -7.49
C VAL A 104 8.75 7.99 -6.21
N LEU A 105 9.42 7.03 -5.55
CA LEU A 105 10.25 7.28 -4.37
C LEU A 105 11.37 8.28 -4.68
N ALA A 106 12.11 8.05 -5.78
CA ALA A 106 13.21 8.90 -6.23
C ALA A 106 12.75 10.34 -6.47
N ALA A 107 11.64 10.51 -7.19
CA ALA A 107 11.09 11.82 -7.51
C ALA A 107 10.62 12.57 -6.26
N GLY A 108 9.97 11.88 -5.32
CA GLY A 108 9.54 12.48 -4.05
C GLY A 108 10.72 12.90 -3.18
N LEU A 109 11.73 12.05 -3.02
CA LEU A 109 12.95 12.36 -2.27
C LEU A 109 13.79 13.45 -2.93
N TYR A 110 13.93 13.42 -4.26
CA TYR A 110 14.66 14.47 -4.98
C TYR A 110 13.91 15.81 -4.89
N GLY A 111 12.59 15.82 -5.08
CA GLY A 111 11.78 17.03 -4.94
C GLY A 111 11.86 17.64 -3.53
N LEU A 112 11.83 16.79 -2.49
CA LEU A 112 12.06 17.20 -1.11
C LEU A 112 13.49 17.69 -0.89
N GLY A 113 14.48 16.96 -1.39
CA GLY A 113 15.89 17.27 -1.24
C GLY A 113 16.31 18.55 -1.95
N ASP A 114 15.84 18.81 -3.18
CA ASP A 114 16.22 19.98 -4.00
C ASP A 114 15.73 21.30 -3.38
N ARG A 115 14.68 21.25 -2.54
CA ARG A 115 14.25 22.39 -1.71
C ARG A 115 15.10 22.61 -0.48
N LEU A 116 15.69 21.55 0.05
CA LEU A 116 16.32 21.55 1.36
C LEU A 116 17.85 21.57 1.29
N PHE A 117 18.45 21.11 0.19
CA PHE A 117 19.88 20.89 0.08
C PHE A 117 20.43 21.35 -1.28
N PRO A 118 21.75 21.59 -1.39
CA PRO A 118 22.40 21.68 -2.69
C PRO A 118 22.06 20.48 -3.57
N ARG A 119 21.91 20.71 -4.88
CA ARG A 119 21.42 19.72 -5.83
C ARG A 119 22.14 18.36 -5.79
N TRP A 120 23.45 18.35 -5.57
CA TRP A 120 24.22 17.10 -5.48
C TRP A 120 23.83 16.27 -4.24
N ILE A 121 23.56 16.93 -3.10
CA ILE A 121 23.05 16.27 -1.89
C ILE A 121 21.63 15.77 -2.13
N ALA A 122 20.79 16.55 -2.81
CA ALA A 122 19.43 16.11 -3.17
C ALA A 122 19.42 14.83 -4.03
N ILE A 123 20.31 14.75 -5.03
CA ILE A 123 20.51 13.53 -5.84
C ILE A 123 20.97 12.37 -4.95
N LEU A 124 21.95 12.60 -4.07
CA LEU A 124 22.47 11.58 -3.17
C LEU A 124 21.40 11.06 -2.20
N VAL A 125 20.58 11.94 -1.61
CA VAL A 125 19.46 11.56 -0.74
C VAL A 125 18.47 10.65 -1.47
N ALA A 126 18.10 11.01 -2.70
CA ALA A 126 17.22 10.19 -3.51
C ALA A 126 17.87 8.84 -3.87
N ALA A 127 19.14 8.83 -4.25
CA ALA A 127 19.89 7.60 -4.54
C ALA A 127 19.97 6.65 -3.32
N LEU A 128 20.22 7.20 -2.13
CA LEU A 128 20.24 6.46 -0.87
C LEU A 128 18.86 5.92 -0.47
N GLY A 129 17.78 6.62 -0.82
CA GLY A 129 16.42 6.13 -0.64
C GLY A 129 16.08 4.97 -1.57
N ILE A 130 16.42 5.07 -2.86
CA ILE A 130 16.25 3.99 -3.84
C ILE A 130 17.02 2.74 -3.40
N LEU A 131 18.25 2.92 -2.91
CA LEU A 131 19.13 1.85 -2.44
C LEU A 131 18.97 1.56 -0.94
N SER A 132 17.89 2.04 -0.32
CA SER A 132 17.64 1.82 1.10
C SER A 132 17.46 0.32 1.36
N PRO A 133 18.25 -0.30 2.26
CA PRO A 133 18.23 -1.74 2.45
C PRO A 133 16.84 -2.30 2.75
N TYR A 134 16.06 -1.63 3.61
CA TYR A 134 14.70 -2.08 3.94
C TYR A 134 13.75 -2.00 2.72
N PHE A 135 13.88 -0.98 1.87
CA PHE A 135 13.09 -0.89 0.64
C PHE A 135 13.39 -2.04 -0.31
N LEU A 136 14.68 -2.38 -0.46
CA LEU A 136 15.09 -3.48 -1.30
C LEU A 136 14.77 -4.84 -0.70
N VAL A 137 14.71 -5.00 0.63
CA VAL A 137 14.14 -6.18 1.28
C VAL A 137 12.66 -6.34 0.89
N ASP A 138 11.90 -5.25 0.89
CA ASP A 138 10.49 -5.26 0.51
C ASP A 138 10.25 -5.64 -0.95
N ILE A 139 11.16 -5.26 -1.85
CA ILE A 139 11.12 -5.63 -3.27
C ILE A 139 11.61 -7.07 -3.50
N TYR A 140 12.78 -7.44 -2.96
CA TYR A 140 13.53 -8.63 -3.39
C TYR A 140 13.40 -9.86 -2.49
N GLN A 141 13.07 -9.68 -1.20
CA GLN A 141 12.96 -10.81 -0.26
C GLN A 141 11.52 -11.03 0.19
N ARG A 142 10.82 -9.95 0.57
CA ARG A 142 9.39 -10.03 0.95
C ARG A 142 8.50 -10.01 -0.29
N GLY A 143 8.75 -9.12 -1.24
CA GLY A 143 7.84 -8.85 -2.35
C GLY A 143 6.52 -8.23 -1.86
N SER A 144 6.58 -7.41 -0.81
CA SER A 144 5.40 -6.76 -0.20
C SER A 144 4.98 -5.56 -1.06
N LEU A 145 4.39 -5.81 -2.23
CA LEU A 145 4.15 -4.76 -3.24
C LEU A 145 3.31 -3.59 -2.69
N GLY A 146 2.34 -3.87 -1.81
CA GLY A 146 1.56 -2.83 -1.14
C GLY A 146 2.43 -1.89 -0.30
N GLU A 147 3.36 -2.46 0.49
CA GLU A 147 4.26 -1.69 1.35
C GLU A 147 5.32 -0.92 0.54
N VAL A 148 5.83 -1.52 -0.54
CA VAL A 148 6.72 -0.83 -1.50
C VAL A 148 6.06 0.46 -2.01
N TRP A 149 4.81 0.37 -2.46
CA TRP A 149 4.06 1.56 -2.89
C TRP A 149 3.78 2.54 -1.76
N ALA A 150 3.51 2.05 -0.55
CA ALA A 150 3.31 2.92 0.62
C ALA A 150 4.56 3.73 0.96
N ILE A 151 5.73 3.08 1.00
CA ILE A 151 7.02 3.75 1.28
C ILE A 151 7.35 4.77 0.18
N ALA A 152 7.09 4.44 -1.09
CA ALA A 152 7.33 5.36 -2.21
C ALA A 152 6.55 6.69 -2.09
N LEU A 153 5.43 6.71 -1.37
CA LEU A 153 4.56 7.88 -1.20
C LEU A 153 4.90 8.74 0.02
N ILE A 154 5.66 8.21 1.00
CA ILE A 154 6.06 8.94 2.22
C ILE A 154 6.77 10.28 1.91
N PRO A 155 7.75 10.35 0.98
CA PRO A 155 8.42 11.62 0.67
C PRO A 155 7.47 12.65 0.05
N TRP A 156 6.51 12.19 -0.76
CA TRP A 156 5.50 13.06 -1.38
C TRP A 156 4.61 13.71 -0.34
N ILE A 157 4.14 12.95 0.65
CA ILE A 157 3.33 13.50 1.75
C ILE A 157 4.14 14.53 2.54
N ASN A 158 5.41 14.26 2.84
CA ASN A 158 6.30 15.24 3.49
C ASN A 158 6.45 16.52 2.64
N LEU A 159 6.71 16.37 1.34
CA LEU A 159 6.89 17.47 0.39
C LEU A 159 5.63 18.34 0.26
N THR A 160 4.47 17.73 0.06
CA THR A 160 3.20 18.44 -0.13
C THR A 160 2.70 19.06 1.17
N THR A 161 3.01 18.47 2.33
CA THR A 161 2.77 19.10 3.63
C THR A 161 3.60 20.37 3.80
N LEU A 162 4.90 20.33 3.44
CA LEU A 162 5.75 21.53 3.47
C LEU A 162 5.22 22.63 2.55
N ASP A 163 4.79 22.25 1.35
CA ASP A 163 4.17 23.15 0.39
C ASP A 163 2.92 23.85 0.95
N LEU A 164 2.02 23.06 1.55
CA LEU A 164 0.74 23.54 2.06
C LEU A 164 0.91 24.43 3.29
N VAL A 165 1.89 24.13 4.15
CA VAL A 165 2.22 24.98 5.31
C VAL A 165 2.96 26.26 4.89
N ALA A 166 3.77 26.21 3.84
CA ALA A 166 4.51 27.40 3.37
C ALA A 166 3.60 28.46 2.71
N GLU A 167 2.42 28.09 2.19
CA GLU A 167 1.46 29.05 1.63
C GLU A 167 0.98 30.10 2.65
N ASP A 168 0.93 29.74 3.94
CA ASP A 168 0.56 30.67 5.02
C ASP A 168 1.56 31.82 5.19
N LEU A 169 2.81 31.66 4.74
CA LEU A 169 3.83 32.72 4.82
C LEU A 169 3.66 33.80 3.73
N VAL A 170 2.97 33.48 2.62
CA VAL A 170 2.81 34.41 1.49
C VAL A 170 1.48 35.18 1.59
N ALA A 171 0.43 34.54 2.09
CA ALA A 171 -0.90 35.13 2.21
C ALA A 171 -0.96 36.30 3.22
N GLU A 172 -0.16 36.30 4.29
CA GLU A 172 -0.10 37.41 5.27
C GLU A 172 0.60 38.68 4.75
N ASN A 173 1.38 38.60 3.66
CA ASN A 173 2.03 39.78 3.08
C ASN A 173 1.11 40.64 2.20
N HIS A 174 -0.13 40.21 1.96
CA HIS A 174 -1.17 41.03 1.34
C HIS A 174 -2.07 41.61 2.44
N HIS A 175 -1.95 42.93 2.68
CA HIS A 175 -2.81 43.63 3.64
C HIS A 175 -4.30 43.38 3.38
N PRO A 176 -5.11 43.05 4.41
CA PRO A 176 -6.56 43.11 4.27
C PRO A 176 -7.00 44.58 4.07
N PRO A 177 -8.06 44.85 3.30
CA PRO A 177 -8.66 46.18 3.21
C PRO A 177 -9.10 46.67 4.61
N ASN A 178 -9.00 47.99 4.81
CA ASN A 178 -9.27 48.68 6.07
C ASN A 178 -10.70 48.39 6.59
N PRO A 179 -10.95 48.08 7.89
CA PRO A 179 -12.22 47.55 8.39
C PRO A 179 -13.36 48.58 8.54
N LEU A 180 -13.29 49.74 7.89
CA LEU A 180 -14.20 50.87 8.16
C LEU A 180 -15.46 50.90 7.30
N ASP A 181 -15.69 49.92 6.43
CA ASP A 181 -16.95 49.77 5.67
C ASP A 181 -17.43 48.32 5.73
N SER A 182 -18.35 48.00 6.64
CA SER A 182 -19.32 46.93 6.41
C SER A 182 -20.48 47.00 7.40
N ASP A 183 -21.60 47.58 6.95
CA ASP A 183 -22.93 47.17 7.40
C ASP A 183 -23.10 45.66 7.15
N GLU A 184 -23.62 44.93 8.13
CA GLU A 184 -23.82 43.48 8.08
C GLU A 184 -24.95 43.11 7.11
N ASP A 185 -24.60 42.82 5.85
CA ASP A 185 -25.50 42.25 4.84
C ASP A 185 -25.49 40.68 4.92
N PRO A 186 -26.63 40.01 5.14
CA PRO A 186 -26.71 38.54 5.17
C PRO A 186 -26.22 37.83 3.90
N ASP A 187 -26.19 38.52 2.73
CA ASP A 187 -25.69 37.97 1.46
C ASP A 187 -24.14 37.84 1.42
N LEU A 188 -23.42 38.49 2.33
CA LEU A 188 -21.96 38.34 2.50
C LEU A 188 -21.56 36.98 3.09
N SER A 189 -22.43 36.31 3.86
CA SER A 189 -22.12 35.02 4.50
C SER A 189 -21.99 33.87 3.49
N ARG A 190 -22.89 33.82 2.50
CA ARG A 190 -22.86 32.83 1.41
C ARG A 190 -21.74 33.12 0.41
N ARG A 191 -21.52 34.39 0.07
CA ARG A 191 -20.40 34.81 -0.78
C ARG A 191 -19.05 34.58 -0.11
N GLY A 192 -18.95 34.82 1.20
CA GLY A 192 -17.77 34.58 2.04
C GLY A 192 -17.43 33.09 2.23
N LEU A 193 -18.44 32.23 2.34
CA LEU A 193 -18.25 30.78 2.27
C LEU A 193 -17.70 30.41 0.89
N LEU A 194 -18.36 30.82 -0.19
CA LEU A 194 -17.97 30.47 -1.57
C LEU A 194 -16.58 30.99 -1.94
N THR A 195 -16.17 32.18 -1.50
CA THR A 195 -14.82 32.71 -1.71
C THR A 195 -13.77 31.97 -0.87
N SER A 196 -14.09 31.61 0.39
CA SER A 196 -13.21 30.78 1.24
C SER A 196 -13.03 29.36 0.68
N TRP A 197 -14.07 28.78 0.08
CA TRP A 197 -13.99 27.47 -0.56
C TRP A 197 -13.18 27.49 -1.85
N ARG A 198 -13.27 28.57 -2.64
CA ARG A 198 -12.52 28.76 -3.89
C ARG A 198 -11.01 28.90 -3.65
N THR A 199 -10.61 29.71 -2.67
CA THR A 199 -9.19 29.83 -2.28
C THR A 199 -8.64 28.54 -1.68
N LEU A 200 -9.47 27.78 -0.95
CA LEU A 200 -9.05 26.55 -0.31
C LEU A 200 -8.87 25.38 -1.30
N LEU A 201 -9.71 25.24 -2.33
CA LEU A 201 -9.55 24.19 -3.37
C LEU A 201 -8.65 24.60 -4.53
N GLY A 202 -8.34 25.88 -4.68
CA GLY A 202 -7.25 26.39 -5.53
C GLY A 202 -5.85 26.30 -4.88
N SER A 203 -5.77 25.87 -3.62
CA SER A 203 -4.52 25.71 -2.85
C SER A 203 -3.79 24.39 -3.16
N LYS A 204 -2.55 24.24 -2.67
CA LYS A 204 -1.78 22.98 -2.74
C LYS A 204 -2.33 21.83 -1.87
N ILE A 205 -3.63 21.86 -1.51
CA ILE A 205 -4.29 20.79 -0.77
C ILE A 205 -4.41 19.49 -1.57
N LEU A 206 -4.65 19.59 -2.89
CA LEU A 206 -4.92 18.44 -3.74
C LEU A 206 -3.73 17.47 -3.89
N PRO A 207 -2.48 17.94 -4.05
CA PRO A 207 -1.32 17.05 -4.00
C PRO A 207 -1.22 16.23 -2.71
N LEU A 208 -1.51 16.83 -1.54
CA LEU A 208 -1.51 16.12 -0.27
C LEU A 208 -2.67 15.11 -0.19
N THR A 209 -3.88 15.52 -0.61
CA THR A 209 -5.04 14.63 -0.72
C THR A 209 -4.73 13.43 -1.61
N GLY A 210 -4.19 13.65 -2.82
CA GLY A 210 -3.84 12.57 -3.75
C GLY A 210 -2.77 11.62 -3.21
N ALA A 211 -1.70 12.15 -2.60
CA ALA A 211 -0.65 11.33 -2.00
C ALA A 211 -1.20 10.45 -0.85
N TYR A 212 -2.07 11.00 -0.01
CA TYR A 212 -2.74 10.22 1.05
C TYR A 212 -3.74 9.21 0.51
N THR A 213 -4.51 9.54 -0.53
CA THR A 213 -5.41 8.57 -1.19
C THR A 213 -4.63 7.38 -1.73
N LEU A 214 -3.49 7.62 -2.39
CA LEU A 214 -2.64 6.55 -2.88
C LEU A 214 -2.03 5.72 -1.74
N LEU A 215 -1.66 6.34 -0.61
CA LEU A 215 -1.16 5.62 0.57
C LEU A 215 -2.23 4.72 1.20
N ILE A 216 -3.48 5.20 1.25
CA ILE A 216 -4.62 4.39 1.73
C ILE A 216 -4.84 3.18 0.82
N LEU A 217 -4.74 3.38 -0.50
CA LEU A 217 -4.93 2.33 -1.49
C LEU A 217 -3.72 1.41 -1.66
N SER A 218 -2.60 1.64 -0.94
CA SER A 218 -1.38 0.84 -1.03
C SER A 218 -1.23 -0.19 0.08
N HIS A 219 -1.24 0.23 1.35
CA HIS A 219 -0.97 -0.67 2.49
C HIS A 219 -1.45 -0.09 3.83
N LEU A 220 -2.48 -0.70 4.42
CA LEU A 220 -3.10 -0.23 5.67
C LEU A 220 -2.13 -0.21 6.88
N PRO A 221 -1.25 -1.21 7.11
CA PRO A 221 -0.29 -1.14 8.21
C PRO A 221 0.67 0.05 8.09
N THR A 222 1.19 0.33 6.89
CA THR A 222 2.12 1.45 6.67
C THR A 222 1.38 2.79 6.71
N LEU A 223 0.13 2.85 6.25
CA LEU A 223 -0.76 4.00 6.45
C LEU A 223 -0.86 4.35 7.94
N LEU A 224 -1.14 3.35 8.80
CA LEU A 224 -1.24 3.56 10.24
C LEU A 224 0.08 4.07 10.83
N ILE A 225 1.18 3.35 10.59
CA ILE A 225 2.52 3.72 11.09
C ILE A 225 2.88 5.15 10.68
N PHE A 226 2.80 5.46 9.38
CA PHE A 226 3.23 6.75 8.88
C PHE A 226 2.30 7.87 9.31
N THR A 227 0.99 7.64 9.38
CA THR A 227 0.05 8.67 9.87
C THR A 227 0.32 9.01 11.33
N LEU A 228 0.62 8.04 12.20
CA LEU A 228 1.00 8.31 13.59
C LEU A 228 2.24 9.20 13.70
N ILE A 229 3.25 8.95 12.86
CA ILE A 229 4.43 9.82 12.77
C ILE A 229 4.05 11.19 12.24
N TRP A 230 3.27 11.26 11.16
CA TRP A 230 2.93 12.48 10.42
C TRP A 230 1.97 13.43 11.15
N LEU A 231 1.06 12.94 12.01
CA LEU A 231 0.08 13.78 12.74
C LEU A 231 0.70 15.06 13.37
N PRO A 232 1.80 14.99 14.15
CA PRO A 232 2.43 16.19 14.70
C PRO A 232 3.19 17.05 13.67
N PHE A 233 3.44 16.56 12.45
CA PHE A 233 4.30 17.21 11.46
C PHE A 233 3.85 18.61 11.07
N PRO A 234 2.58 18.86 10.67
CA PRO A 234 2.15 20.19 10.23
C PRO A 234 2.38 21.26 11.31
N ALA A 235 2.05 20.95 12.57
CA ALA A 235 2.26 21.85 13.70
C ALA A 235 3.76 22.01 14.05
N TRP A 236 4.56 20.97 13.85
CA TRP A 236 6.01 20.99 14.09
C TRP A 236 6.74 21.97 13.17
N ILE A 237 6.35 22.00 11.88
CA ILE A 237 6.99 22.85 10.87
C ILE A 237 6.40 24.26 10.79
N ALA A 238 5.12 24.43 11.14
CA ALA A 238 4.46 25.73 11.12
C ALA A 238 5.07 26.74 12.11
N ALA A 239 4.97 28.03 11.78
CA ALA A 239 5.25 29.10 12.72
C ALA A 239 4.24 29.07 13.89
N PRO A 240 4.60 29.49 15.13
CA PRO A 240 3.72 29.39 16.30
C PRO A 240 2.30 29.95 16.09
N GLY A 241 2.14 31.08 15.37
CA GLY A 241 0.84 31.67 15.06
C GLY A 241 0.03 30.94 13.99
N GLN A 242 0.69 30.14 13.13
CA GLN A 242 0.06 29.49 11.96
C GLN A 242 -0.28 28.01 12.20
N ARG A 243 0.07 27.44 13.36
CA ARG A 243 -0.13 26.01 13.67
C ARG A 243 -1.57 25.54 13.48
N LYS A 244 -2.56 26.35 13.88
CA LYS A 244 -3.98 25.99 13.73
C LYS A 244 -4.41 25.92 12.27
N SER A 245 -3.98 26.89 11.45
CA SER A 245 -4.23 26.91 10.00
C SER A 245 -3.60 25.70 9.31
N ALA A 246 -2.31 25.46 9.59
CA ALA A 246 -1.56 24.32 9.08
C ALA A 246 -2.25 22.99 9.39
N LEU A 247 -2.65 22.77 10.64
CA LEU A 247 -3.37 21.56 11.07
C LEU A 247 -4.71 21.42 10.34
N TYR A 248 -5.51 22.49 10.29
CA TYR A 248 -6.81 22.47 9.62
C TYR A 248 -6.69 22.07 8.15
N ARG A 249 -5.81 22.72 7.38
CA ARG A 249 -5.65 22.42 5.94
C ARG A 249 -5.10 21.02 5.69
N CYS A 250 -4.09 20.60 6.45
CA CYS A 250 -3.50 19.27 6.27
C CYS A 250 -4.49 18.17 6.63
N TYR A 251 -5.25 18.32 7.72
CA TYR A 251 -6.23 17.33 8.13
C TYR A 251 -7.46 17.33 7.24
N LEU A 252 -7.86 18.48 6.70
CA LEU A 252 -8.87 18.55 5.65
C LEU A 252 -8.41 17.81 4.39
N ALA A 253 -7.15 17.91 4.00
CA ALA A 253 -6.60 17.15 2.87
C ALA A 253 -6.74 15.63 3.09
N VAL A 254 -6.45 15.17 4.30
CA VAL A 254 -6.61 13.76 4.71
C VAL A 254 -8.08 13.35 4.76
N LEU A 255 -8.97 14.22 5.24
CA LEU A 255 -10.41 13.95 5.24
C LEU A 255 -10.94 13.76 3.82
N LEU A 256 -10.52 14.60 2.88
CA LEU A 256 -10.82 14.43 1.45
C LEU A 256 -10.23 13.12 0.91
N ALA A 257 -9.03 12.74 1.34
CA ALA A 257 -8.40 11.49 0.93
C ALA A 257 -9.17 10.25 1.41
N LEU A 258 -9.69 10.28 2.65
CA LEU A 258 -10.60 9.27 3.18
C LEU A 258 -11.90 9.21 2.38
N GLY A 259 -12.46 10.36 2.00
CA GLY A 259 -13.63 10.43 1.13
C GLY A 259 -13.39 9.80 -0.25
N LEU A 260 -12.26 10.13 -0.90
CA LEU A 260 -11.88 9.58 -2.22
C LEU A 260 -11.55 8.08 -2.22
N SER A 261 -11.21 7.53 -1.06
CA SER A 261 -10.92 6.09 -0.89
C SER A 261 -12.06 5.33 -0.20
N ALA A 262 -13.22 5.98 0.01
CA ALA A 262 -14.36 5.38 0.70
C ALA A 262 -14.91 4.13 -0.01
N PHE A 263 -14.76 4.03 -1.34
CA PHE A 263 -15.14 2.85 -2.13
C PHE A 263 -14.42 1.56 -1.72
N PHE A 264 -13.29 1.71 -1.00
CA PHE A 264 -12.46 0.65 -0.45
C PHE A 264 -12.54 0.60 1.08
N LEU A 265 -12.42 1.76 1.76
CA LEU A 265 -12.42 1.82 3.23
C LEU A 265 -13.76 1.42 3.86
N ILE A 266 -14.89 1.81 3.26
CA ILE A 266 -16.22 1.52 3.84
C ILE A 266 -16.52 0.01 3.83
N PRO A 267 -16.30 -0.75 2.74
CA PRO A 267 -16.37 -2.21 2.77
C PRO A 267 -15.50 -2.86 3.85
N ILE A 268 -14.24 -2.42 4.03
CA ILE A 268 -13.39 -2.97 5.10
C ILE A 268 -14.02 -2.77 6.48
N LEU A 269 -14.55 -1.58 6.74
CA LEU A 269 -15.11 -1.25 8.04
C LEU A 269 -16.42 -1.99 8.32
N LEU A 270 -17.31 -2.08 7.33
CA LEU A 270 -18.67 -2.60 7.53
C LEU A 270 -18.82 -4.09 7.19
N ASP A 271 -18.06 -4.60 6.21
CA ASP A 271 -18.19 -5.99 5.73
C ASP A 271 -17.12 -6.93 6.31
N SER A 272 -16.15 -6.44 7.11
CA SER A 272 -15.09 -7.30 7.70
C SER A 272 -15.64 -8.46 8.52
N GLY A 273 -16.82 -8.30 9.13
CA GLY A 273 -17.51 -9.39 9.85
C GLY A 273 -18.01 -10.54 8.96
N SER A 274 -18.02 -10.35 7.64
CA SER A 274 -18.44 -11.33 6.64
C SER A 274 -17.32 -12.27 6.20
N VAL A 275 -16.06 -11.98 6.56
CA VAL A 275 -14.88 -12.77 6.19
C VAL A 275 -14.10 -13.23 7.42
N GLN A 276 -13.10 -14.08 7.21
CA GLN A 276 -12.31 -14.72 8.26
C GLN A 276 -11.10 -13.88 8.67
N LEU A 277 -11.25 -12.57 8.81
CA LEU A 277 -10.13 -11.64 9.03
C LEU A 277 -9.34 -11.91 10.32
N SER A 278 -9.98 -12.53 11.31
CA SER A 278 -9.32 -12.97 12.55
C SER A 278 -8.21 -14.00 12.30
N ALA A 279 -8.24 -14.73 11.18
CA ALA A 279 -7.21 -15.70 10.82
C ALA A 279 -5.81 -15.06 10.65
N LEU A 280 -5.74 -13.75 10.35
CA LEU A 280 -4.48 -12.98 10.30
C LEU A 280 -3.74 -12.94 11.64
N TYR A 281 -4.43 -13.22 12.76
CA TYR A 281 -3.89 -13.16 14.11
C TYR A 281 -3.80 -14.53 14.79
N ASN A 282 -4.05 -15.62 14.05
CA ASN A 282 -4.06 -16.98 14.62
C ASN A 282 -2.66 -17.48 15.02
N SER A 283 -1.59 -16.91 14.47
CA SER A 283 -0.22 -17.19 14.93
C SER A 283 0.25 -16.08 15.88
N PRO A 284 0.82 -16.43 17.04
CA PRO A 284 1.50 -15.47 17.91
C PRO A 284 2.58 -14.66 17.19
N ASP A 285 3.17 -15.21 16.12
CA ASP A 285 4.17 -14.53 15.30
C ASP A 285 3.62 -13.31 14.55
N TYR A 286 2.31 -13.21 14.35
CA TYR A 286 1.66 -12.04 13.74
C TYR A 286 1.30 -10.96 14.77
N LEU A 287 1.81 -11.05 16.00
CA LEU A 287 1.68 -9.98 16.98
C LEU A 287 3.01 -9.21 17.08
N PRO A 288 3.02 -7.88 16.89
CA PRO A 288 4.27 -7.11 16.83
C PRO A 288 5.14 -7.25 18.09
N GLN A 289 4.53 -7.35 19.27
CA GLN A 289 5.22 -7.51 20.54
C GLN A 289 5.99 -8.84 20.66
N ASN A 290 5.62 -9.87 19.89
CA ASN A 290 6.32 -11.15 19.87
C ASN A 290 7.48 -11.16 18.86
N ARG A 291 7.65 -10.07 18.13
CA ARG A 291 8.50 -9.94 16.95
C ARG A 291 9.37 -8.69 17.03
N LEU A 292 9.87 -8.41 18.22
CA LEU A 292 10.79 -7.30 18.49
C LEU A 292 12.20 -7.65 17.99
N ILE A 293 12.92 -6.64 17.47
CA ILE A 293 14.30 -6.79 16.98
C ILE A 293 15.29 -6.91 18.15
N LEU A 294 15.06 -6.13 19.21
CA LEU A 294 15.86 -6.09 20.43
C LEU A 294 14.92 -6.00 21.64
N SER A 295 15.07 -6.92 22.58
CA SER A 295 14.27 -6.97 23.82
C SER A 295 15.18 -7.01 25.05
N GLY A 296 14.60 -7.01 26.25
CA GLY A 296 15.34 -7.11 27.50
C GLY A 296 15.96 -5.79 27.97
N LEU A 297 15.61 -4.66 27.35
CA LEU A 297 16.16 -3.35 27.69
C LEU A 297 15.65 -2.85 29.04
N TRP A 298 14.40 -3.12 29.40
CA TRP A 298 13.87 -2.80 30.74
C TRP A 298 14.50 -3.63 31.84
N GLN A 299 14.93 -4.86 31.53
CA GLN A 299 15.56 -5.79 32.47
C GLN A 299 17.09 -5.67 32.48
N PHE A 300 17.68 -4.75 31.70
CA PHE A 300 19.13 -4.64 31.49
C PHE A 300 19.79 -5.95 31.04
N GLN A 301 19.06 -6.77 30.28
CA GLN A 301 19.52 -8.03 29.70
C GLN A 301 19.20 -8.04 28.19
N PRO A 302 19.91 -7.21 27.39
CA PRO A 302 19.58 -7.04 25.98
C PRO A 302 19.70 -8.36 25.20
N GLN A 303 18.65 -8.71 24.46
CA GLN A 303 18.59 -9.90 23.63
C GLN A 303 18.16 -9.51 22.21
N LEU A 304 18.96 -9.89 21.23
CA LEU A 304 18.59 -9.74 19.83
C LEU A 304 17.61 -10.84 19.44
N THR A 305 16.76 -10.53 18.47
CA THR A 305 15.81 -11.50 17.91
C THR A 305 16.49 -12.79 17.44
N ASP A 306 15.86 -13.91 17.73
CA ASP A 306 16.29 -15.24 17.27
C ASP A 306 15.55 -15.73 16.03
N HIS A 307 14.48 -15.02 15.64
CA HIS A 307 13.67 -15.39 14.48
C HIS A 307 14.48 -15.22 13.18
N TRP A 308 14.46 -16.25 12.32
CA TRP A 308 15.31 -16.33 11.12
C TRP A 308 15.21 -15.11 10.21
N PHE A 309 14.00 -14.57 10.03
CA PHE A 309 13.77 -13.41 9.18
C PHE A 309 14.27 -12.12 9.82
N ASP A 310 13.97 -11.91 11.09
CA ASP A 310 14.21 -10.67 11.82
C ASP A 310 15.72 -10.50 12.06
N ARG A 311 16.44 -11.62 12.25
CA ARG A 311 17.91 -11.65 12.25
C ARG A 311 18.50 -11.11 10.95
N GLY A 312 17.87 -11.39 9.81
CA GLY A 312 18.26 -10.85 8.51
C GLY A 312 18.12 -9.33 8.39
N LEU A 313 17.39 -8.69 9.32
CA LEU A 313 17.19 -7.24 9.37
C LEU A 313 18.14 -6.52 10.35
N LEU A 314 19.01 -7.24 11.07
CA LEU A 314 19.87 -6.65 12.09
C LEU A 314 20.86 -5.63 11.52
N ASP A 315 21.50 -5.95 10.39
CA ASP A 315 22.53 -5.07 9.79
C ASP A 315 21.94 -3.72 9.35
N LEU A 316 20.72 -3.72 8.81
CA LEU A 316 20.02 -2.49 8.41
C LEU A 316 19.42 -1.74 9.60
N TRP A 317 19.06 -2.46 10.67
CA TRP A 317 18.58 -1.87 11.91
C TRP A 317 19.71 -1.13 12.63
N TRP A 318 20.88 -1.76 12.75
CA TRP A 318 22.08 -1.14 13.31
C TRP A 318 22.52 0.09 12.52
N LEU A 319 22.54 0.01 11.19
CA LEU A 319 22.84 1.17 10.35
C LEU A 319 21.88 2.33 10.63
N SER A 320 20.57 2.06 10.69
CA SER A 320 19.54 3.06 10.97
C SER A 320 19.70 3.68 12.37
N LEU A 321 20.04 2.87 13.37
CA LEU A 321 20.33 3.32 14.73
C LEU A 321 21.56 4.23 14.77
N PHE A 322 22.69 3.79 14.20
CA PHE A 322 23.93 4.56 14.23
C PHE A 322 23.82 5.89 13.47
N VAL A 323 23.11 5.93 12.34
CA VAL A 323 22.84 7.20 11.65
C VAL A 323 21.95 8.11 12.49
N SER A 324 20.93 7.57 13.15
CA SER A 324 20.05 8.36 14.03
C SER A 324 20.82 8.94 15.23
N LEU A 325 21.67 8.13 15.88
CA LEU A 325 22.55 8.59 16.95
C LEU A 325 23.56 9.64 16.46
N GLY A 326 24.18 9.41 15.30
CA GLY A 326 25.07 10.37 14.64
C GLY A 326 24.38 11.71 14.36
N ALA A 327 23.14 11.68 13.87
CA ALA A 327 22.35 12.88 13.65
C ALA A 327 22.01 13.62 14.96
N ALA A 328 21.73 12.90 16.05
CA ALA A 328 21.57 13.50 17.37
C ALA A 328 22.86 14.21 17.83
N LEU A 329 24.03 13.61 17.62
CA LEU A 329 25.33 14.22 17.92
C LEU A 329 25.60 15.46 17.06
N VAL A 330 25.27 15.43 15.76
CA VAL A 330 25.36 16.61 14.88
C VAL A 330 24.51 17.76 15.44
N ARG A 331 23.28 17.48 15.87
CA ARG A 331 22.42 18.49 16.48
C ARG A 331 22.97 19.04 17.78
N LEU A 332 23.52 18.18 18.64
CA LEU A 332 24.18 18.61 19.88
C LEU A 332 25.39 19.51 19.56
N GLY A 333 26.19 19.15 18.56
CA GLY A 333 27.29 19.98 18.07
C GLY A 333 26.84 21.34 17.55
N ILE A 334 25.69 21.43 16.86
CA ILE A 334 25.09 22.71 16.46
C ILE A 334 24.62 23.51 17.69
N ALA A 335 23.99 22.85 18.66
CA ALA A 335 23.47 23.50 19.87
C ALA A 335 24.60 24.05 20.77
N CYS A 336 25.75 23.38 20.79
CA CYS A 336 26.95 23.81 21.52
C CYS A 336 27.85 24.79 20.72
N ASP A 337 27.42 25.26 19.54
CA ASP A 337 28.20 26.14 18.64
C ASP A 337 29.54 25.53 18.15
N TRP A 338 29.63 24.20 18.10
CA TRP A 338 30.75 23.48 17.48
C TRP A 338 30.56 23.32 15.97
N LEU A 339 29.30 23.27 15.50
CA LEU A 339 28.92 23.18 14.10
C LEU A 339 28.05 24.39 13.70
N PRO A 340 28.10 24.83 12.43
CA PRO A 340 27.30 25.96 11.97
C PRO A 340 25.80 25.63 11.99
N LYS A 341 24.98 26.64 12.30
CA LYS A 341 23.51 26.51 12.23
C LYS A 341 23.09 26.27 10.77
N ALA A 342 22.23 25.27 10.58
CA ALA A 342 21.65 24.92 9.29
C ALA A 342 20.15 25.31 9.23
N PRO A 343 19.64 25.83 8.10
CA PRO A 343 18.26 26.29 7.97
C PRO A 343 17.23 25.16 8.18
N GLN A 344 17.62 23.91 7.94
CA GLN A 344 16.76 22.74 8.06
C GLN A 344 16.71 22.15 9.48
N LEU A 345 17.22 22.84 10.50
CA LEU A 345 17.34 22.30 11.87
C LEU A 345 15.99 21.87 12.47
N ARG A 346 14.87 22.50 12.11
CA ARG A 346 13.55 22.04 12.59
C ARG A 346 13.14 20.70 11.95
N LEU A 347 13.41 20.54 10.65
CA LEU A 347 13.08 19.34 9.88
C LEU A 347 13.97 18.15 10.25
N SER A 348 15.28 18.37 10.40
CA SER A 348 16.18 17.30 10.82
C SER A 348 15.88 16.80 12.23
N GLY A 349 15.36 17.67 13.11
CA GLY A 349 14.85 17.26 14.42
C GLY A 349 13.63 16.35 14.31
N TYR A 350 12.73 16.67 13.39
CA TYR A 350 11.55 15.85 13.15
C TYR A 350 11.89 14.47 12.54
N TRP A 351 12.77 14.41 11.54
CA TRP A 351 13.22 13.13 10.96
C TRP A 351 13.96 12.26 11.98
N LEU A 352 14.76 12.87 12.86
CA LEU A 352 15.41 12.17 13.96
C LEU A 352 14.38 11.60 14.92
N VAL A 353 13.43 12.41 15.40
CA VAL A 353 12.36 11.94 16.31
C VAL A 353 11.55 10.82 15.67
N GLY A 354 11.13 10.97 14.41
CA GLY A 354 10.38 9.93 13.70
C GLY A 354 11.17 8.63 13.54
N SER A 355 12.45 8.70 13.18
CA SER A 355 13.32 7.53 13.08
C SER A 355 13.56 6.87 14.44
N SER A 356 13.76 7.67 15.49
CA SER A 356 13.93 7.18 16.86
C SER A 356 12.68 6.48 17.36
N ILE A 357 11.48 7.05 17.19
CA ILE A 357 10.22 6.40 17.56
C ILE A 357 10.09 5.08 16.80
N ALA A 358 10.34 5.08 15.49
CA ALA A 358 10.25 3.88 14.68
C ALA A 358 11.19 2.76 15.16
N LEU A 359 12.45 3.09 15.46
CA LEU A 359 13.40 2.12 16.00
C LEU A 359 12.98 1.62 17.40
N LEU A 360 12.50 2.51 18.27
CA LEU A 360 12.04 2.14 19.60
C LEU A 360 10.77 1.27 19.57
N MET A 361 9.88 1.45 18.60
CA MET A 361 8.71 0.59 18.38
C MET A 361 9.09 -0.83 17.93
N THR A 362 10.35 -1.07 17.52
CA THR A 362 10.90 -2.41 17.28
C THR A 362 11.57 -3.02 18.51
N THR A 363 11.53 -2.34 19.66
CA THR A 363 12.11 -2.83 20.92
C THR A 363 11.08 -2.87 22.05
N ASP A 364 11.44 -3.48 23.17
CA ASP A 364 10.59 -3.56 24.36
C ASP A 364 10.42 -2.20 25.09
N LEU A 365 11.20 -1.17 24.71
CA LEU A 365 11.05 0.19 25.25
C LEU A 365 9.69 0.81 24.89
N LEU A 366 9.21 0.59 23.66
CA LEU A 366 7.87 1.00 23.22
C LEU A 366 6.97 -0.18 22.80
N GLY A 367 7.50 -1.42 22.79
CA GLY A 367 6.75 -2.62 22.40
C GLY A 367 5.53 -2.90 23.28
N TRP A 368 5.54 -2.47 24.54
CA TRP A 368 4.38 -2.57 25.43
C TRP A 368 3.15 -1.80 24.90
N LEU A 369 3.33 -0.81 24.01
CA LEU A 369 2.21 -0.07 23.39
C LEU A 369 1.35 -0.93 22.46
N TYR A 370 1.86 -2.07 21.98
CA TYR A 370 1.06 -2.99 21.16
C TYR A 370 -0.02 -3.71 21.98
N GLU A 371 0.23 -3.99 23.26
CA GLU A 371 -0.66 -4.83 24.07
C GLU A 371 -2.06 -4.23 24.30
N PRO A 372 -2.22 -2.92 24.60
CA PRO A 372 -3.53 -2.37 24.95
C PRO A 372 -4.46 -2.15 23.75
N THR A 373 -3.95 -2.18 22.51
CA THR A 373 -4.76 -1.77 21.34
C THR A 373 -4.66 -2.76 20.17
N TYR A 374 -5.82 -3.28 19.76
CA TYR A 374 -5.93 -4.09 18.54
C TYR A 374 -5.51 -3.34 17.28
N VAL A 375 -5.62 -2.00 17.29
CA VAL A 375 -5.19 -1.14 16.17
C VAL A 375 -3.68 -1.25 15.96
N LEU A 376 -2.87 -1.17 17.02
CA LEU A 376 -1.42 -1.32 16.87
C LEU A 376 -1.02 -2.78 16.62
N GLN A 377 -1.78 -3.77 17.12
CA GLN A 377 -1.56 -5.18 16.78
C GLN A 377 -1.82 -5.48 15.31
N ALA A 378 -2.69 -4.73 14.64
CA ALA A 378 -2.92 -4.84 13.19
C ALA A 378 -1.68 -4.49 12.34
N ILE A 379 -0.64 -3.91 12.94
CA ILE A 379 0.68 -3.77 12.30
C ILE A 379 1.34 -5.15 12.09
N GLN A 380 0.93 -6.19 12.81
CA GLN A 380 1.42 -7.57 12.86
C GLN A 380 2.90 -7.79 13.20
N PHE A 381 3.79 -6.98 12.65
CA PHE A 381 5.23 -7.18 12.72
C PHE A 381 5.95 -5.89 13.08
N SER A 382 6.74 -5.88 14.15
CA SER A 382 7.37 -4.66 14.65
C SER A 382 8.34 -4.04 13.64
N TRP A 383 9.05 -4.86 12.86
CA TRP A 383 10.02 -4.36 11.86
C TRP A 383 9.37 -3.55 10.73
N ARG A 384 8.04 -3.55 10.56
CA ARG A 384 7.36 -2.64 9.60
C ARG A 384 7.59 -1.17 9.93
N TRP A 385 7.94 -0.84 11.17
CA TRP A 385 8.38 0.51 11.54
C TRP A 385 9.64 0.96 10.78
N LEU A 386 10.44 0.04 10.23
CA LEU A 386 11.61 0.36 9.40
C LEU A 386 11.26 1.07 8.08
N ALA A 387 9.98 1.07 7.69
CA ALA A 387 9.46 1.92 6.61
C ALA A 387 9.76 3.42 6.84
N ILE A 388 9.84 3.87 8.09
CA ILE A 388 10.11 5.28 8.43
C ILE A 388 11.60 5.62 8.28
N PRO A 389 12.55 4.92 8.94
CA PRO A 389 13.99 5.08 8.69
C PRO A 389 14.36 4.93 7.22
N CYS A 390 13.65 4.09 6.45
CA CYS A 390 13.89 3.93 5.02
C CYS A 390 13.92 5.28 4.25
N VAL A 391 13.08 6.24 4.64
CA VAL A 391 12.99 7.58 4.05
C VAL A 391 13.75 8.63 4.87
N TYR A 392 13.68 8.55 6.21
CA TYR A 392 14.24 9.57 7.10
C TYR A 392 15.76 9.45 7.29
N VAL A 393 16.34 8.25 7.23
CA VAL A 393 17.81 8.05 7.32
C VAL A 393 18.54 8.73 6.15
N PRO A 394 18.13 8.56 4.86
CA PRO A 394 18.70 9.33 3.76
C PRO A 394 18.65 10.84 3.98
N LEU A 395 17.54 11.38 4.48
CA LEU A 395 17.37 12.81 4.76
C LEU A 395 18.29 13.29 5.90
N LEU A 396 18.49 12.48 6.93
CA LEU A 396 19.42 12.76 8.03
C LEU A 396 20.88 12.76 7.55
N LEU A 397 21.27 11.81 6.70
CA LEU A 397 22.59 11.79 6.06
C LEU A 397 22.81 13.04 5.20
N GLY A 398 21.81 13.43 4.41
CA GLY A 398 21.84 14.67 3.61
C GLY A 398 22.00 15.92 4.48
N HIS A 399 21.33 15.99 5.63
CA HIS A 399 21.49 17.08 6.59
C HIS A 399 22.88 17.11 7.23
N GLY A 400 23.43 15.95 7.60
CA GLY A 400 24.79 15.83 8.11
C GLY A 400 25.82 16.36 7.12
N LEU A 401 25.72 15.93 5.86
CA LEU A 401 26.58 16.41 4.78
C LEU A 401 26.46 17.91 4.56
N ALA A 402 25.24 18.44 4.45
CA ALA A 402 25.00 19.86 4.25
C ALA A 402 25.52 20.73 5.41
N THR A 403 25.55 20.18 6.63
CA THR A 403 26.11 20.86 7.81
C THR A 403 27.65 20.83 7.78
N SER A 404 28.23 19.68 7.42
CA SER A 404 29.69 19.53 7.32
C SER A 404 30.30 20.41 6.23
N ASP A 405 29.62 20.55 5.08
CA ASP A 405 30.05 21.37 3.94
C ASP A 405 30.14 22.87 4.28
N ARG A 406 29.37 23.32 5.27
CA ARG A 406 29.36 24.71 5.75
C ARG A 406 30.40 24.98 6.83
N SER A 407 31.05 23.94 7.36
CA SER A 407 31.93 24.08 8.51
C SER A 407 33.31 24.55 8.08
N HIS A 408 33.58 25.84 8.26
CA HIS A 408 34.90 26.43 8.08
C HIS A 408 35.40 26.96 9.43
N SER A 409 36.16 26.14 10.16
CA SER A 409 36.74 26.48 11.45
C SER A 409 38.26 26.55 11.37
N SER A 410 38.86 27.54 12.02
CA SER A 410 40.32 27.70 12.18
C SER A 410 40.89 26.84 13.31
N SER A 411 40.06 26.30 14.22
CA SER A 411 40.51 25.45 15.34
C SER A 411 40.82 24.01 14.88
N PRO A 412 42.03 23.46 15.18
CA PRO A 412 42.40 22.08 14.82
C PRO A 412 41.48 21.02 15.41
N ALA A 413 41.01 21.19 16.64
CA ALA A 413 40.11 20.24 17.29
C ALA A 413 38.74 20.17 16.57
N ARG A 414 38.21 21.32 16.14
CA ARG A 414 36.97 21.39 15.36
C ARG A 414 37.15 20.83 13.95
N GLN A 415 38.30 21.06 13.32
CA GLN A 415 38.63 20.45 12.03
C GLN A 415 38.68 18.92 12.14
N GLY A 416 39.33 18.39 13.19
CA GLY A 416 39.36 16.96 13.47
C GLY A 416 37.97 16.36 13.70
N ALA A 417 37.10 17.03 14.45
CA ALA A 417 35.73 16.60 14.68
C ALA A 417 34.87 16.58 13.41
N VAL A 418 35.00 17.61 12.55
CA VAL A 418 34.31 17.66 11.25
C VAL A 418 34.83 16.57 10.31
N ALA A 419 36.15 16.34 10.27
CA ALA A 419 36.75 15.27 9.46
C ALA A 419 36.27 13.88 9.90
N LEU A 420 36.19 13.63 11.21
CA LEU A 420 35.63 12.40 11.77
C LEU A 420 34.16 12.23 11.38
N LEU A 421 33.34 13.29 11.51
CA LEU A 421 31.94 13.27 11.08
C LEU A 421 31.81 12.94 9.59
N CYS A 422 32.59 13.58 8.71
CA CYS A 422 32.60 13.27 7.29
C CYS A 422 32.99 11.81 7.00
N GLY A 423 33.99 11.28 7.72
CA GLY A 423 34.39 9.87 7.62
C GLY A 423 33.25 8.92 8.01
N LEU A 424 32.59 9.18 9.15
CA LEU A 424 31.45 8.38 9.61
C LEU A 424 30.26 8.45 8.63
N LEU A 425 29.95 9.63 8.09
CA LEU A 425 28.92 9.79 7.06
C LEU A 425 29.28 9.01 5.80
N GLY A 426 30.53 9.08 5.35
CA GLY A 426 31.03 8.32 4.20
C GLY A 426 30.88 6.81 4.38
N VAL A 427 31.22 6.30 5.56
CA VAL A 427 31.04 4.87 5.91
C VAL A 427 29.56 4.49 5.94
N ALA A 428 28.69 5.32 6.53
CA ALA A 428 27.25 5.05 6.57
C ALA A 428 26.63 5.00 5.16
N ILE A 429 27.01 5.95 4.30
CA ILE A 429 26.58 6.04 2.89
C ILE A 429 27.05 4.81 2.11
N ALA A 430 28.34 4.45 2.22
CA ALA A 430 28.90 3.29 1.54
C ALA A 430 28.24 1.99 2.01
N THR A 431 28.04 1.84 3.33
CA THR A 431 27.35 0.68 3.92
C THR A 431 25.91 0.58 3.44
N GLN A 432 25.17 1.68 3.37
CA GLN A 432 23.80 1.69 2.88
C GLN A 432 23.70 1.22 1.43
N ILE A 433 24.54 1.78 0.56
CA ILE A 433 24.62 1.40 -0.87
C ILE A 433 25.00 -0.08 -1.02
N ALA A 434 26.04 -0.52 -0.30
CA ALA A 434 26.52 -1.90 -0.38
C ALA A 434 25.46 -2.90 0.09
N GLN A 435 24.83 -2.67 1.25
CA GLN A 435 23.75 -3.51 1.75
C GLN A 435 22.59 -3.59 0.75
N GLY A 436 22.16 -2.44 0.21
CA GLY A 436 21.09 -2.38 -0.77
C GLY A 436 21.36 -3.23 -2.01
N ILE A 437 22.53 -3.02 -2.66
CA ILE A 437 22.94 -3.79 -3.84
C ILE A 437 23.02 -5.29 -3.50
N MET A 438 23.62 -5.64 -2.36
CA MET A 438 23.76 -7.03 -1.93
C MET A 438 22.41 -7.73 -1.72
N ILE A 439 21.39 -7.03 -1.25
CA ILE A 439 20.04 -7.59 -1.08
C ILE A 439 19.44 -7.98 -2.44
N ALA A 440 19.53 -7.09 -3.44
CA ALA A 440 19.03 -7.35 -4.78
C ALA A 440 19.81 -8.47 -5.49
N GLU A 441 21.13 -8.48 -5.33
CA GLU A 441 22.04 -9.46 -5.93
C GLU A 441 21.88 -10.87 -5.34
N ARG A 442 21.64 -10.97 -4.03
CA ARG A 442 21.50 -12.25 -3.30
C ARG A 442 20.06 -12.77 -3.26
N ALA A 443 19.12 -12.07 -3.89
CA ALA A 443 17.74 -12.52 -3.98
C ALA A 443 17.64 -13.88 -4.70
N SER A 444 16.61 -14.65 -4.37
CA SER A 444 16.36 -15.94 -5.01
C SER A 444 15.61 -15.73 -6.32
N TYR A 445 16.06 -16.39 -7.39
CA TYR A 445 15.42 -16.33 -8.71
C TYR A 445 15.19 -17.74 -9.23
N ASP A 446 14.00 -17.97 -9.77
CA ASP A 446 13.68 -19.18 -10.53
C ASP A 446 12.84 -18.79 -11.77
N PRO A 447 13.50 -18.30 -12.84
CA PRO A 447 12.81 -17.89 -14.06
C PRO A 447 11.94 -19.02 -14.62
N SER A 448 12.39 -20.28 -14.48
CA SER A 448 11.69 -21.43 -15.05
C SER A 448 10.30 -21.61 -14.42
N SER A 449 10.21 -21.53 -13.09
CA SER A 449 8.94 -21.61 -12.38
C SER A 449 8.06 -20.39 -12.64
N ILE A 450 8.63 -19.18 -12.73
CA ILE A 450 7.86 -17.95 -13.04
C ILE A 450 7.26 -18.02 -14.44
N HIS A 451 8.05 -18.39 -15.46
CA HIS A 451 7.59 -18.52 -16.83
C HIS A 451 6.55 -19.64 -16.97
N GLN A 452 6.77 -20.78 -16.30
CA GLN A 452 5.82 -21.87 -16.28
C GLN A 452 4.50 -21.43 -15.63
N PHE A 453 4.55 -20.73 -14.50
CA PHE A 453 3.36 -20.17 -13.85
C PHE A 453 2.62 -19.22 -14.80
N ALA A 454 3.31 -18.23 -15.37
CA ALA A 454 2.71 -17.25 -16.27
C ALA A 454 2.03 -17.92 -17.48
N ARG A 455 2.67 -18.93 -18.08
CA ARG A 455 2.11 -19.71 -19.19
C ARG A 455 0.84 -20.44 -18.76
N LEU A 456 0.90 -21.22 -17.70
CA LEU A 456 -0.25 -22.01 -17.22
C LEU A 456 -1.41 -21.09 -16.77
N ALA A 457 -1.08 -20.00 -16.08
CA ALA A 457 -2.06 -19.02 -15.62
C ALA A 457 -2.78 -18.32 -16.79
N SER A 458 -2.07 -18.03 -17.88
CA SER A 458 -2.67 -17.42 -19.08
C SER A 458 -3.64 -18.33 -19.84
N GLN A 459 -3.55 -19.64 -19.62
CA GLN A 459 -4.40 -20.66 -20.26
C GLN A 459 -5.64 -21.00 -19.43
N LYS A 460 -5.77 -20.44 -18.22
CA LYS A 460 -6.87 -20.76 -17.32
C LYS A 460 -8.21 -20.31 -17.87
N THR A 461 -9.20 -21.19 -17.76
CA THR A 461 -10.60 -20.87 -18.03
C THR A 461 -11.43 -21.07 -16.78
N ILE A 462 -12.56 -20.36 -16.63
CA ILE A 462 -13.43 -20.55 -15.46
C ILE A 462 -14.01 -21.97 -15.44
N SER A 463 -14.11 -22.61 -16.61
CA SER A 463 -14.58 -23.99 -16.77
C SER A 463 -13.60 -25.07 -16.37
N ASP A 464 -12.36 -24.74 -16.02
CA ASP A 464 -11.36 -25.73 -15.63
C ASP A 464 -11.91 -26.56 -14.46
N THR A 465 -12.16 -27.86 -14.66
CA THR A 465 -12.45 -28.78 -13.57
C THR A 465 -11.15 -29.28 -12.96
N TYR A 466 -11.13 -29.33 -11.63
CA TYR A 466 -10.00 -29.85 -10.88
C TYR A 466 -10.44 -31.17 -10.28
N THR A 467 -9.95 -32.25 -10.88
CA THR A 467 -9.96 -33.54 -10.19
C THR A 467 -9.20 -33.39 -8.89
N LEU A 468 -9.65 -34.06 -7.84
CA LEU A 468 -8.93 -34.14 -6.57
C LEU A 468 -7.43 -34.38 -6.73
N PRO A 469 -6.59 -33.92 -5.78
CA PRO A 469 -5.18 -34.29 -5.82
C PRO A 469 -5.06 -35.82 -5.89
N PRO A 470 -4.20 -36.33 -6.79
CA PRO A 470 -2.78 -35.98 -6.76
C PRO A 470 -2.37 -35.01 -7.87
N GLY A 471 -2.08 -33.77 -7.47
CA GLY A 471 -1.26 -32.80 -8.20
C GLY A 471 -0.01 -32.47 -7.38
N GLU A 472 0.95 -31.76 -7.98
CA GLU A 472 2.18 -31.34 -7.32
C GLU A 472 2.02 -29.92 -6.77
N LEU A 473 2.53 -29.68 -5.55
CA LEU A 473 2.66 -28.34 -5.00
C LEU A 473 3.55 -27.50 -5.93
N PHE A 474 3.12 -26.29 -6.23
CA PHE A 474 3.78 -25.38 -7.15
C PHE A 474 3.88 -23.99 -6.55
N LEU A 475 5.10 -23.44 -6.52
CA LEU A 475 5.42 -22.19 -5.81
C LEU A 475 4.94 -22.20 -4.35
N ASN A 476 5.08 -23.35 -3.69
CA ASN A 476 4.76 -23.60 -2.27
C ASN A 476 3.30 -23.38 -1.83
N TRP A 477 2.38 -23.07 -2.74
CA TRP A 477 0.99 -22.79 -2.39
C TRP A 477 -0.01 -23.26 -3.44
N HIS A 478 0.29 -23.03 -4.71
CA HIS A 478 -0.59 -23.43 -5.80
C HIS A 478 -0.41 -24.90 -6.15
N TRP A 479 -1.28 -25.44 -6.99
CA TRP A 479 -1.24 -26.84 -7.38
C TRP A 479 -1.15 -26.95 -8.89
N ARG A 480 -0.34 -27.88 -9.40
CA ARG A 480 -0.31 -28.18 -10.84
C ARG A 480 -0.49 -29.66 -11.13
N ARG A 481 -1.13 -29.95 -12.27
CA ARG A 481 -1.25 -31.30 -12.84
C ARG A 481 -1.12 -31.21 -14.35
N GLY A 482 0.02 -31.64 -14.90
CA GLY A 482 0.30 -31.46 -16.33
C GLY A 482 0.26 -29.97 -16.72
N GLN A 483 -0.70 -29.61 -17.58
CA GLN A 483 -0.92 -28.23 -18.05
C GLN A 483 -2.04 -27.49 -17.29
N GLN A 484 -2.60 -28.06 -16.23
CA GLN A 484 -3.58 -27.38 -15.38
C GLN A 484 -2.90 -26.76 -14.16
N LEU A 485 -3.30 -25.53 -13.83
CA LEU A 485 -2.89 -24.79 -12.65
C LEU A 485 -4.12 -24.48 -11.79
N ALA A 486 -4.11 -24.90 -10.53
CA ALA A 486 -5.10 -24.54 -9.53
C ALA A 486 -4.54 -23.46 -8.60
N LEU A 487 -5.21 -22.33 -8.54
CA LEU A 487 -4.82 -21.23 -7.65
C LEU A 487 -5.46 -21.44 -6.28
N VAL A 488 -4.70 -21.06 -5.26
CA VAL A 488 -5.14 -21.00 -3.88
C VAL A 488 -4.94 -19.56 -3.45
N ASP A 489 -5.80 -19.07 -2.56
CA ASP A 489 -5.76 -17.70 -2.10
C ASP A 489 -5.77 -17.65 -0.58
N VAL A 490 -5.56 -16.45 -0.04
CA VAL A 490 -5.59 -16.20 1.40
C VAL A 490 -6.90 -16.64 2.04
N TYR A 491 -6.78 -17.26 3.21
CA TYR A 491 -7.93 -17.79 3.94
C TYR A 491 -8.75 -16.67 4.60
N GLU A 492 -8.09 -15.62 5.06
CA GLU A 492 -8.69 -14.51 5.81
C GLU A 492 -9.74 -13.70 5.03
N TYR A 493 -9.69 -13.69 3.70
CA TYR A 493 -10.69 -12.99 2.85
C TYR A 493 -11.82 -13.90 2.36
N ARG A 494 -11.80 -15.17 2.76
CA ARG A 494 -12.88 -16.09 2.50
C ARG A 494 -14.08 -15.75 3.38
N ALA A 495 -15.29 -15.92 2.85
CA ALA A 495 -16.50 -15.67 3.64
C ALA A 495 -16.55 -16.56 4.90
N LYS A 496 -17.12 -16.02 5.97
CA LYS A 496 -17.05 -16.59 7.34
C LYS A 496 -17.69 -17.97 7.47
N TRP A 497 -18.72 -18.26 6.67
CA TRP A 497 -19.40 -19.55 6.65
C TRP A 497 -18.76 -20.58 5.71
N VAL A 498 -17.70 -20.21 4.98
CA VAL A 498 -17.00 -21.13 4.09
C VAL A 498 -15.92 -21.87 4.87
N ASN A 499 -16.14 -23.16 5.08
CA ASN A 499 -15.24 -24.06 5.80
C ASN A 499 -14.56 -25.11 4.89
N LEU A 500 -14.82 -25.08 3.57
CA LEU A 500 -14.24 -26.03 2.63
C LEU A 500 -12.70 -25.92 2.58
N GLU A 501 -12.01 -27.03 2.81
CA GLU A 501 -10.54 -27.09 2.77
C GLU A 501 -9.98 -26.92 1.35
N MET A 502 -8.72 -26.49 1.26
CA MET A 502 -7.96 -26.37 0.01
C MET A 502 -6.69 -27.21 0.11
N PRO A 503 -6.43 -28.16 -0.81
CA PRO A 503 -7.29 -28.56 -1.94
C PRO A 503 -8.65 -29.14 -1.49
N PRO A 504 -9.71 -29.01 -2.32
CA PRO A 504 -11.01 -29.60 -2.00
C PRO A 504 -10.90 -31.12 -1.84
N PRO A 505 -11.74 -31.75 -0.99
CA PRO A 505 -11.71 -33.20 -0.71
C PRO A 505 -12.49 -34.05 -1.71
N GLN A 506 -13.31 -33.42 -2.56
CA GLN A 506 -13.86 -34.06 -3.76
C GLN A 506 -13.84 -33.13 -4.99
N GLU A 507 -14.10 -33.68 -6.18
CA GLU A 507 -14.30 -32.85 -7.36
C GLU A 507 -15.66 -32.15 -7.27
N TYR A 508 -15.67 -30.86 -7.58
CA TYR A 508 -16.89 -30.05 -7.62
C TYR A 508 -17.10 -29.55 -9.05
N PRO A 509 -18.18 -29.98 -9.73
CA PRO A 509 -18.53 -29.44 -11.04
C PRO A 509 -18.97 -27.98 -10.90
N LEU A 510 -18.92 -27.21 -12.00
CA LEU A 510 -19.39 -25.82 -11.99
C LEU A 510 -20.83 -25.68 -11.51
N LEU A 511 -21.66 -26.66 -11.86
CA LEU A 511 -23.09 -26.71 -11.61
C LEU A 511 -23.49 -28.17 -11.41
N ALA A 512 -24.19 -28.48 -10.33
CA ALA A 512 -24.78 -29.80 -10.10
C ALA A 512 -26.03 -29.70 -9.23
N TRP A 513 -26.97 -30.63 -9.42
CA TRP A 513 -28.04 -30.83 -8.46
C TRP A 513 -27.48 -31.33 -7.14
N GLN A 514 -28.01 -30.80 -6.03
CA GLN A 514 -27.70 -31.31 -4.71
C GLN A 514 -28.09 -32.79 -4.61
N ASN A 515 -27.19 -33.62 -4.06
CA ASN A 515 -27.39 -35.06 -3.87
C ASN A 515 -27.76 -35.85 -5.13
N GLY A 516 -27.36 -35.37 -6.32
CA GLY A 516 -27.65 -36.08 -7.57
C GLY A 516 -29.12 -36.00 -8.01
N GLY A 517 -29.80 -34.89 -7.69
CA GLY A 517 -31.18 -34.62 -8.09
C GLY A 517 -31.45 -34.75 -9.61
N GLU A 518 -32.73 -34.85 -9.94
CA GLU A 518 -33.20 -35.14 -11.30
C GLU A 518 -33.35 -33.85 -12.12
N GLY A 519 -33.03 -33.91 -13.42
CA GLY A 519 -33.31 -32.82 -14.35
C GLY A 519 -32.11 -32.36 -15.15
N GLU A 520 -32.38 -31.63 -16.22
CA GLU A 520 -31.34 -31.11 -17.12
C GLU A 520 -30.81 -29.76 -16.61
N LEU A 521 -29.49 -29.59 -16.68
CA LEU A 521 -28.80 -28.34 -16.38
C LEU A 521 -28.01 -27.91 -17.61
N SER A 522 -28.26 -26.71 -18.11
CA SER A 522 -27.49 -26.11 -19.21
C SER A 522 -26.82 -24.83 -18.76
N ARG A 523 -25.55 -24.68 -19.12
CA ARG A 523 -24.79 -23.46 -18.87
C ARG A 523 -24.97 -22.50 -20.04
N ASP A 524 -25.60 -21.36 -19.79
CA ASP A 524 -25.90 -20.38 -20.82
C ASP A 524 -24.78 -19.34 -20.95
N ARG A 525 -24.29 -18.82 -19.82
CA ARG A 525 -23.20 -17.82 -19.77
C ARG A 525 -22.41 -17.93 -18.48
N TRP A 526 -21.08 -17.81 -18.55
CA TRP A 526 -20.22 -17.85 -17.38
C TRP A 526 -19.07 -16.87 -17.54
N GLN A 527 -19.13 -15.75 -16.82
CA GLN A 527 -18.19 -14.62 -16.93
C GLN A 527 -17.83 -14.11 -15.52
N PRO A 528 -16.73 -13.36 -15.37
CA PRO A 528 -16.42 -12.71 -14.09
C PRO A 528 -17.61 -11.88 -13.60
N GLY A 529 -18.02 -12.09 -12.35
CA GLY A 529 -19.16 -11.40 -11.74
C GLY A 529 -20.55 -11.91 -12.16
N GLN A 530 -20.69 -12.85 -13.10
CA GLN A 530 -21.99 -13.30 -13.60
C GLN A 530 -22.04 -14.78 -14.06
N ARG A 531 -23.05 -15.52 -13.61
CA ARG A 531 -23.30 -16.92 -13.97
C ARG A 531 -24.75 -17.08 -14.37
N VAL A 532 -25.00 -17.62 -15.56
CA VAL A 532 -26.34 -17.86 -16.10
C VAL A 532 -26.47 -19.32 -16.50
N PHE A 533 -27.49 -19.99 -15.99
CA PHE A 533 -27.81 -21.36 -16.35
C PHE A 533 -29.32 -21.54 -16.46
N SER A 534 -29.73 -22.48 -17.29
CA SER A 534 -31.10 -22.97 -17.33
C SER A 534 -31.18 -24.32 -16.64
N ALA A 535 -32.24 -24.52 -15.88
CA ALA A 535 -32.50 -25.75 -15.13
C ALA A 535 -33.92 -26.22 -15.40
N HIS A 536 -34.06 -27.48 -15.80
CA HIS A 536 -35.34 -28.16 -15.87
C HIS A 536 -35.47 -29.07 -14.65
N ASN A 537 -36.34 -28.68 -13.70
CA ASN A 537 -36.71 -29.50 -12.56
C ASN A 537 -37.99 -30.29 -12.89
N PRO A 538 -37.90 -31.61 -13.15
CA PRO A 538 -39.05 -32.44 -13.53
C PRO A 538 -39.90 -32.86 -12.32
N THR A 539 -39.45 -32.58 -11.10
CA THR A 539 -40.12 -33.04 -9.87
C THR A 539 -41.22 -32.07 -9.44
N LEU A 540 -42.10 -32.51 -8.54
CA LEU A 540 -43.17 -31.69 -7.97
C LEU A 540 -42.70 -30.78 -6.82
N VAL A 541 -41.43 -30.85 -6.44
CA VAL A 541 -40.85 -30.08 -5.33
C VAL A 541 -39.65 -29.27 -5.80
N SER A 542 -39.32 -28.20 -5.09
CA SER A 542 -38.11 -27.44 -5.40
C SER A 542 -36.87 -28.29 -5.14
N GLN A 543 -35.91 -28.26 -6.08
CA GLN A 543 -34.61 -28.91 -5.95
C GLN A 543 -33.51 -27.84 -5.90
N ALA A 544 -32.45 -28.10 -5.14
CA ALA A 544 -31.33 -27.18 -5.04
C ALA A 544 -30.26 -27.48 -6.10
N VAL A 545 -29.76 -26.44 -6.74
CA VAL A 545 -28.58 -26.47 -7.60
C VAL A 545 -27.42 -25.83 -6.85
N GLU A 546 -26.30 -26.53 -6.78
CA GLU A 546 -25.06 -26.09 -6.14
C GLU A 546 -24.05 -25.64 -7.20
N LEU A 547 -23.40 -24.52 -6.96
CA LEU A 547 -22.40 -23.95 -7.86
C LEU A 547 -21.01 -24.08 -7.25
N ARG A 548 -19.99 -24.38 -8.06
CA ARG A 548 -18.58 -24.22 -7.63
C ARG A 548 -18.21 -22.74 -7.59
N THR A 549 -18.78 -22.04 -6.64
CA THR A 549 -18.48 -20.65 -6.31
C THR A 549 -18.77 -20.48 -4.84
N PHE A 550 -17.83 -19.89 -4.11
CA PHE A 550 -18.07 -19.57 -2.72
C PHE A 550 -19.09 -18.44 -2.59
N ASP A 551 -19.97 -18.62 -1.62
CA ASP A 551 -20.92 -17.61 -1.26
C ASP A 551 -20.23 -16.43 -0.54
N TYR A 552 -20.73 -15.22 -0.78
CA TYR A 552 -20.28 -13.95 -0.20
C TYR A 552 -21.46 -12.96 -0.28
N PRO A 553 -21.64 -12.03 0.69
CA PRO A 553 -22.81 -11.14 0.77
C PRO A 553 -23.22 -10.42 -0.52
N ALA A 554 -22.27 -10.14 -1.42
CA ALA A 554 -22.53 -9.43 -2.66
C ALA A 554 -23.13 -10.32 -3.79
N TRP A 555 -23.26 -11.64 -3.60
CA TRP A 555 -23.86 -12.52 -4.60
C TRP A 555 -25.38 -12.59 -4.46
N PHE A 556 -26.08 -12.32 -5.56
CA PHE A 556 -27.53 -12.39 -5.65
C PHE A 556 -27.94 -13.29 -6.82
N VAL A 557 -29.12 -13.88 -6.72
CA VAL A 557 -29.77 -14.66 -7.77
C VAL A 557 -31.09 -14.02 -8.18
N ARG A 558 -31.39 -14.13 -9.46
CA ARG A 558 -32.69 -13.86 -10.06
C ARG A 558 -33.12 -15.09 -10.84
N LEU A 559 -34.31 -15.61 -10.56
CA LEU A 559 -34.96 -16.67 -11.33
C LEU A 559 -35.94 -16.03 -12.31
N ASP A 560 -35.73 -16.27 -13.60
CA ASP A 560 -36.50 -15.66 -14.70
C ASP A 560 -36.56 -14.12 -14.55
N ASP A 561 -37.75 -13.54 -14.54
CA ASP A 561 -38.00 -12.10 -14.37
C ASP A 561 -38.32 -11.70 -12.93
N ARG A 562 -38.04 -12.56 -11.93
CA ARG A 562 -38.30 -12.24 -10.53
C ARG A 562 -37.33 -11.20 -9.97
N PRO A 563 -37.64 -10.54 -8.84
CA PRO A 563 -36.69 -9.66 -8.17
C PRO A 563 -35.41 -10.41 -7.74
N TRP A 564 -34.30 -9.68 -7.66
CA TRP A 564 -33.05 -10.21 -7.10
C TRP A 564 -33.23 -10.61 -5.63
N GLN A 565 -32.69 -11.76 -5.28
CA GLN A 565 -32.68 -12.30 -3.92
C GLN A 565 -31.26 -12.71 -3.55
N ARG A 566 -30.93 -12.70 -2.26
CA ARG A 566 -29.66 -13.22 -1.76
C ARG A 566 -29.59 -14.72 -2.05
N VAL A 567 -28.44 -15.21 -2.51
CA VAL A 567 -28.28 -16.67 -2.68
C VAL A 567 -28.21 -17.37 -1.33
N ASP A 568 -28.68 -18.61 -1.29
CA ASP A 568 -28.42 -19.51 -0.18
C ASP A 568 -27.02 -20.11 -0.29
N HIS A 569 -26.58 -20.82 0.75
CA HIS A 569 -25.32 -21.55 0.72
C HIS A 569 -25.43 -22.95 1.30
N THR A 570 -24.58 -23.83 0.77
CA THR A 570 -24.37 -25.18 1.31
C THR A 570 -23.67 -25.13 2.68
N PRO A 571 -23.68 -26.23 3.46
CA PRO A 571 -22.95 -26.29 4.74
C PRO A 571 -21.44 -26.03 4.63
N ASP A 572 -20.86 -26.21 3.43
CA ASP A 572 -19.46 -25.90 3.13
C ASP A 572 -19.22 -24.54 2.44
N GLY A 573 -20.28 -23.74 2.30
CA GLY A 573 -20.24 -22.35 1.89
C GLY A 573 -20.22 -22.09 0.38
N ARG A 574 -20.57 -23.06 -0.45
CA ARG A 574 -20.85 -22.82 -1.88
C ARG A 574 -22.20 -22.16 -2.08
N ILE A 575 -22.35 -21.41 -3.16
CA ILE A 575 -23.65 -20.86 -3.59
C ILE A 575 -24.64 -22.01 -3.88
N GLN A 576 -25.84 -21.88 -3.33
CA GLN A 576 -26.98 -22.77 -3.53
C GLN A 576 -28.18 -21.99 -4.06
N VAL A 577 -28.88 -22.53 -5.05
CA VAL A 577 -30.07 -21.91 -5.67
C VAL A 577 -31.20 -22.92 -5.74
N TRP A 578 -32.35 -22.59 -5.16
CA TRP A 578 -33.55 -23.43 -5.23
C TRP A 578 -34.33 -23.20 -6.52
N ILE A 579 -34.50 -24.27 -7.30
CA ILE A 579 -35.22 -24.28 -8.57
C ILE A 579 -36.61 -24.90 -8.34
N PRO A 580 -37.71 -24.13 -8.50
CA PRO A 580 -39.07 -24.66 -8.44
C PRO A 580 -39.36 -25.70 -9.55
N PRO A 581 -40.48 -26.45 -9.47
CA PRO A 581 -40.93 -27.32 -10.55
C PRO A 581 -41.06 -26.57 -11.89
N GLY A 582 -40.50 -27.14 -12.96
CA GLY A 582 -40.54 -26.59 -14.31
C GLY A 582 -39.17 -26.17 -14.86
N VAL A 583 -39.19 -25.36 -15.92
CA VAL A 583 -37.98 -24.83 -16.58
C VAL A 583 -37.77 -23.40 -16.14
N HIS A 584 -36.60 -23.12 -15.59
CA HIS A 584 -36.24 -21.81 -15.07
C HIS A 584 -34.85 -21.41 -15.53
N GLN A 585 -34.65 -20.12 -15.80
CA GLN A 585 -33.34 -19.54 -15.98
C GLN A 585 -32.88 -18.83 -14.70
N ALA A 586 -31.74 -19.25 -14.16
CA ALA A 586 -31.12 -18.62 -13.02
C ALA A 586 -29.99 -17.70 -13.47
N THR A 587 -30.07 -16.41 -13.11
CA THR A 587 -29.00 -15.43 -13.25
C THR A 587 -28.43 -15.13 -11.86
N ILE A 588 -27.17 -15.49 -11.64
CA ILE A 588 -26.42 -15.16 -10.43
C ILE A 588 -25.42 -14.06 -10.78
N ALA A 589 -25.39 -12.98 -10.00
CA ALA A 589 -24.50 -11.86 -10.24
C ALA A 589 -23.96 -11.25 -8.95
N TYR A 590 -22.75 -10.71 -9.03
CA TYR A 590 -22.14 -9.91 -7.97
C TYR A 590 -22.75 -8.50 -8.05
N GLN A 591 -23.74 -8.22 -7.21
CA GLN A 591 -24.44 -6.93 -7.19
C GLN A 591 -23.72 -5.90 -6.31
N GLY A 592 -22.83 -6.36 -5.42
CA GLY A 592 -22.19 -5.55 -4.41
C GLY A 592 -22.93 -5.58 -3.07
N THR A 593 -22.24 -5.19 -2.01
CA THR A 593 -22.84 -5.04 -0.68
C THR A 593 -23.39 -3.62 -0.49
N PHE A 594 -24.18 -3.42 0.56
CA PHE A 594 -24.57 -2.07 0.98
C PHE A 594 -23.36 -1.17 1.21
N ALA A 595 -22.30 -1.70 1.86
CA ALA A 595 -21.09 -0.94 2.16
C ALA A 595 -20.33 -0.54 0.90
N GLU A 596 -20.28 -1.42 -0.11
CA GLU A 596 -19.68 -1.10 -1.41
C GLU A 596 -20.42 0.04 -2.12
N HIS A 597 -21.75 -0.01 -2.17
CA HIS A 597 -22.53 1.08 -2.76
C HIS A 597 -22.37 2.40 -2.00
N LEU A 598 -22.42 2.36 -0.67
CA LEU A 598 -22.22 3.54 0.17
C LEU A 598 -20.81 4.14 -0.04
N GLY A 599 -19.78 3.29 -0.09
CA GLY A 599 -18.41 3.72 -0.37
C GLY A 599 -18.27 4.40 -1.73
N VAL A 600 -18.91 3.86 -2.77
CA VAL A 600 -18.94 4.47 -4.11
C VAL A 600 -19.67 5.82 -4.10
N ILE A 601 -20.80 5.93 -3.39
CA ILE A 601 -21.54 7.20 -3.25
C ILE A 601 -20.67 8.26 -2.56
N ILE A 602 -20.06 7.95 -1.41
CA ILE A 602 -19.19 8.89 -0.67
C ILE A 602 -18.00 9.33 -1.53
N THR A 603 -17.38 8.39 -2.23
CA THR A 603 -16.27 8.67 -3.17
C THR A 603 -16.71 9.61 -4.28
N SER A 604 -17.86 9.33 -4.89
CA SER A 604 -18.41 10.14 -5.99
C SER A 604 -18.77 11.55 -5.54
N VAL A 605 -19.40 11.69 -4.38
CA VAL A 605 -19.74 12.99 -3.78
C VAL A 605 -18.48 13.79 -3.45
N THR A 606 -17.46 13.14 -2.90
CA THR A 606 -16.17 13.79 -2.59
C THR A 606 -15.44 14.21 -3.87
N GLY A 607 -15.43 13.36 -4.90
CA GLY A 607 -14.88 13.68 -6.21
C GLY A 607 -15.61 14.83 -6.88
N LEU A 608 -16.95 14.85 -6.83
CA LEU A 608 -17.76 15.95 -7.34
C LEU A 608 -17.48 17.26 -6.57
N PHE A 609 -17.38 17.19 -5.25
CA PHE A 609 -17.07 18.34 -4.41
C PHE A 609 -15.71 18.96 -4.79
N ILE A 610 -14.67 18.13 -4.97
CA ILE A 610 -13.35 18.58 -5.44
C ILE A 610 -13.44 19.16 -6.86
N GLY A 611 -14.12 18.46 -7.78
CA GLY A 611 -14.25 18.87 -9.17
C GLY A 611 -14.98 20.20 -9.35
N LEU A 612 -16.06 20.42 -8.59
CA LEU A 612 -16.78 21.70 -8.56
C LEU A 612 -15.90 22.82 -8.00
N GLY A 613 -15.14 22.55 -6.94
CA GLY A 613 -14.20 23.53 -6.39
C GLY A 613 -13.13 23.98 -7.39
N LEU A 614 -12.61 23.03 -8.18
CA LEU A 614 -11.66 23.31 -9.26
C LEU A 614 -12.29 24.07 -10.43
N ALA A 615 -13.49 23.70 -10.86
CA ALA A 615 -14.18 24.41 -11.95
C ALA A 615 -14.46 25.88 -11.58
N LEU A 616 -14.87 26.11 -10.32
CA LEU A 616 -15.15 27.45 -9.80
C LEU A 616 -13.90 28.32 -9.62
N SER A 617 -12.69 27.74 -9.54
CA SER A 617 -11.43 28.49 -9.45
C SER A 617 -10.86 28.88 -10.82
N ILE A 618 -11.13 28.11 -11.87
CA ILE A 618 -10.65 28.37 -13.24
C ILE A 618 -11.43 29.50 -13.95
N HIS A 619 -12.73 29.65 -13.68
CA HIS A 619 -13.61 30.67 -14.30
C HIS A 619 -13.35 32.14 -13.89
N CYS A 620 -12.17 32.47 -13.35
CA CYS A 620 -11.76 33.84 -13.03
C CYS A 620 -10.42 34.26 -13.65
N PHE A 621 -9.85 33.45 -14.56
CA PHE A 621 -8.65 33.79 -15.34
C PHE A 621 -8.93 34.09 -16.83
N VAL A 622 -10.20 34.19 -17.21
CA VAL A 622 -10.70 34.72 -18.49
C VAL A 622 -11.62 35.87 -18.16
#